data_AF-A0A352AC94-F1
#
_entry.id   AF-A0A352AC94-F1
#
_cell.length_a   1.000
_cell.length_b   1.000
_cell.length_c   1.000
_cell.angle_alpha   90.00
_cell.angle_beta   90.00
_cell.angle_gamma   90.00
#
_symmetry.space_group_name_H-M   'P 1'
#
loop_
_entity.id
_entity.type
_entity.pdbx_description
1 polymer ?
#
loop_
_entity_poly.entity_id
_entity_poly.type
_entity_poly.pdbx_seq_one_letter_code
_entity_poly.pdbx_strand_id
1 'polypeptide(L)'
;MPPVTRLICLANSWKRGDRCIAGINTFKGQWIRPVSNLPDGRVPKEMRLIGGTEPALLEVLEIPIAKTGPDYGFESENLSILPGKWRRVGQVPPPYLLKYCSQEEYILHNDQRYVTVSFMQSLPPVQRRTLQLVKAVELTVRPIGQRFEHVDKWEGSIVTANGQQLTATITDPVFIRRLELGYRPTNQYLVTVSLSMPWRPDNWEEDDPCWKLIAGVVELPEPSRGKIGSEGVRDEG
;
A
#
# COMPACT_ATOMS: atom_id res chain seq x y z
N MET A 1 -29.60 6.79 -3.13
CA MET A 1 -28.40 6.55 -2.29
C MET A 1 -27.18 6.64 -3.18
N PRO A 2 -26.08 7.31 -2.76
CA PRO A 2 -24.86 7.35 -3.55
C PRO A 2 -24.30 5.93 -3.75
N PRO A 3 -23.62 5.65 -4.88
CA PRO A 3 -22.99 4.37 -5.11
C PRO A 3 -21.94 4.11 -4.02
N VAL A 4 -22.01 2.94 -3.40
CA VAL A 4 -21.06 2.50 -2.37
C VAL A 4 -20.11 1.48 -2.98
N THR A 5 -18.82 1.68 -2.76
CA THR A 5 -17.76 0.78 -3.18
C THR A 5 -17.20 0.06 -1.97
N ARG A 6 -17.02 -1.26 -2.08
CA ARG A 6 -16.31 -2.09 -1.11
C ARG A 6 -14.87 -2.30 -1.53
N LEU A 7 -13.93 -1.92 -0.66
CA LEU A 7 -12.51 -2.16 -0.88
C LEU A 7 -11.82 -2.71 0.37
N ILE A 8 -10.83 -3.56 0.18
CA ILE A 8 -9.92 -4.00 1.24
C ILE A 8 -8.81 -2.96 1.36
N CYS A 9 -8.69 -2.32 2.51
CA CYS A 9 -7.68 -1.30 2.77
C CYS A 9 -6.27 -1.91 2.76
N LEU A 10 -5.41 -1.44 1.85
CA LEU A 10 -4.03 -1.91 1.70
C LEU A 10 -2.99 -0.79 1.87
N ALA A 11 -3.44 0.46 1.86
CA ALA A 11 -2.66 1.61 2.30
C ALA A 11 -3.57 2.57 3.08
N ASN A 12 -3.05 3.06 4.21
CA ASN A 12 -3.53 4.27 4.89
C ASN A 12 -2.29 5.08 5.29
N SER A 13 -1.60 5.62 4.29
CA SER A 13 -0.26 6.18 4.43
C SER A 13 -0.26 7.70 4.53
N TRP A 14 0.83 8.29 5.01
CA TRP A 14 1.00 9.74 5.08
C TRP A 14 1.09 10.41 3.68
N LYS A 15 0.27 11.44 3.45
CA LYS A 15 0.34 12.36 2.29
C LYS A 15 0.17 13.80 2.75
N ARG A 16 1.28 14.56 2.79
CA ARG A 16 1.34 16.00 3.18
C ARG A 16 0.54 16.35 4.45
N GLY A 17 0.75 15.60 5.53
CA GLY A 17 0.07 15.81 6.83
C GLY A 17 -1.28 15.09 6.98
N ASP A 18 -1.87 14.62 5.87
CA ASP A 18 -3.09 13.81 5.85
C ASP A 18 -2.81 12.39 5.32
N ARG A 19 -3.83 11.73 4.77
CA ARG A 19 -3.74 10.34 4.32
C ARG A 19 -3.89 10.15 2.82
N CYS A 20 -3.17 9.15 2.31
CA CYS A 20 -3.52 8.44 1.09
C CYS A 20 -4.12 7.09 1.49
N ILE A 21 -5.37 6.84 1.09
CA ILE A 21 -6.03 5.55 1.33
C ILE A 21 -6.12 4.85 -0.02
N ALA A 22 -5.78 3.57 -0.06
CA ALA A 22 -5.92 2.76 -1.27
C ALA A 22 -6.19 1.30 -0.93
N GLY A 23 -6.79 0.59 -1.88
CA GLY A 23 -7.13 -0.80 -1.67
C GLY A 23 -7.68 -1.48 -2.90
N ILE A 24 -8.04 -2.74 -2.73
CA ILE A 24 -8.57 -3.58 -3.82
C ILE A 24 -10.07 -3.71 -3.68
N ASN A 25 -10.80 -3.41 -4.76
CA ASN A 25 -12.22 -3.62 -4.87
C ASN A 25 -12.57 -5.10 -4.67
N THR A 26 -13.48 -5.41 -3.73
CA THR A 26 -13.82 -6.79 -3.39
C THR A 26 -14.57 -7.55 -4.49
N PHE A 27 -15.16 -6.83 -5.44
CA PHE A 27 -15.98 -7.39 -6.51
C PHE A 27 -15.18 -7.60 -7.79
N LYS A 28 -14.40 -6.59 -8.20
CA LYS A 28 -13.63 -6.58 -9.46
C LYS A 28 -12.16 -6.97 -9.29
N GLY A 29 -11.63 -6.95 -8.07
CA GLY A 29 -10.20 -7.19 -7.82
C GLY A 29 -9.28 -6.08 -8.33
N GLN A 30 -9.82 -4.90 -8.66
CA GLN A 30 -9.07 -3.76 -9.19
C GLN A 30 -8.64 -2.80 -8.06
N TRP A 31 -7.51 -2.13 -8.24
CA TRP A 31 -7.09 -1.04 -7.36
C TRP A 31 -8.09 0.11 -7.40
N ILE A 32 -8.31 0.70 -6.23
CA ILE A 32 -9.08 1.92 -6.03
C ILE A 32 -8.33 2.79 -5.03
N ARG A 33 -8.18 4.07 -5.36
CA ARG A 33 -7.68 5.11 -4.48
C ARG A 33 -8.76 6.18 -4.29
N PRO A 34 -9.48 6.18 -3.14
CA PRO A 34 -10.42 7.25 -2.84
C PRO A 34 -9.67 8.57 -2.69
N VAL A 35 -10.09 9.60 -3.42
CA VAL A 35 -9.49 10.93 -3.39
C VAL A 35 -10.50 12.01 -3.01
N SER A 36 -10.05 13.02 -2.27
CA SER A 36 -10.85 14.23 -2.00
C SER A 36 -10.78 15.20 -3.19
N ASN A 37 -11.41 16.36 -3.04
CA ASN A 37 -11.32 17.47 -3.98
C ASN A 37 -10.08 18.36 -3.76
N LEU A 38 -9.17 18.00 -2.84
CA LEU A 38 -7.92 18.74 -2.65
C LEU A 38 -6.98 18.54 -3.86
N PRO A 39 -6.05 19.48 -4.14
CA PRO A 39 -5.21 19.44 -5.34
C PRO A 39 -4.35 18.18 -5.52
N ASP A 40 -4.01 17.50 -4.43
CA ASP A 40 -3.26 16.24 -4.44
C ASP A 40 -4.12 15.03 -4.03
N GLY A 41 -5.44 15.19 -3.94
CA GLY A 41 -6.37 14.12 -3.61
C GLY A 41 -6.22 13.50 -2.22
N ARG A 42 -5.37 14.07 -1.34
CA ARG A 42 -5.21 13.56 0.04
C ARG A 42 -6.55 13.55 0.76
N VAL A 43 -6.78 12.57 1.63
CA VAL A 43 -8.04 12.40 2.34
C VAL A 43 -7.94 13.03 3.73
N PRO A 44 -8.65 14.13 4.02
CA PRO A 44 -8.64 14.79 5.32
C PRO A 44 -9.22 13.92 6.45
N LYS A 45 -8.92 14.29 7.69
CA LYS A 45 -9.27 13.52 8.88
C LYS A 45 -10.79 13.36 9.02
N GLU A 46 -11.50 14.46 8.86
CA GLU A 46 -12.96 14.55 8.92
C GLU A 46 -13.68 13.66 7.90
N MET A 47 -13.03 13.32 6.77
CA MET A 47 -13.62 12.45 5.74
C MET A 47 -13.41 10.96 6.01
N ARG A 48 -12.26 10.58 6.60
CA ARG A 48 -11.83 9.17 6.68
C ARG A 48 -12.11 8.49 8.01
N LEU A 49 -12.36 9.23 9.09
CA LEU A 49 -12.60 8.63 10.39
C LEU A 49 -13.91 7.85 10.42
N ILE A 50 -13.85 6.61 10.89
CA ILE A 50 -15.02 5.75 11.08
C ILE A 50 -15.19 5.55 12.58
N GLY A 51 -16.21 6.20 13.16
CA GLY A 51 -16.43 6.14 14.62
C GLY A 51 -15.26 6.72 15.43
N GLY A 52 -14.57 7.73 14.89
CA GLY A 52 -13.45 8.41 15.56
C GLY A 52 -12.08 7.75 15.36
N THR A 53 -11.99 6.62 14.67
CA THR A 53 -10.73 5.90 14.43
C THR A 53 -10.37 5.84 12.94
N GLU A 54 -9.07 5.77 12.66
CA GLU A 54 -8.53 5.61 11.30
C GLU A 54 -8.90 4.22 10.72
N PRO A 55 -9.12 4.09 9.41
CA PRO A 55 -9.20 2.79 8.75
C PRO A 55 -7.88 2.02 8.92
N ALA A 56 -7.95 0.75 9.31
CA ALA A 56 -6.77 -0.11 9.43
C ALA A 56 -6.55 -0.91 8.15
N LEU A 57 -5.30 -1.34 7.93
CA LEU A 57 -5.00 -2.29 6.86
C LEU A 57 -5.80 -3.58 7.08
N LEU A 58 -6.17 -4.24 5.97
CA LEU A 58 -6.99 -5.46 5.90
C LEU A 58 -8.48 -5.27 6.20
N GLU A 59 -8.91 -4.12 6.72
CA GLU A 59 -10.34 -3.84 6.88
C GLU A 59 -11.03 -3.75 5.51
N VAL A 60 -12.24 -4.27 5.43
CA VAL A 60 -13.15 -4.08 4.31
C VAL A 60 -13.98 -2.83 4.59
N LEU A 61 -13.77 -1.81 3.77
CA LEU A 61 -14.42 -0.51 3.89
C LEU A 61 -15.53 -0.38 2.86
N GLU A 62 -16.68 0.14 3.28
CA GLU A 62 -17.71 0.68 2.42
C GLU A 62 -17.57 2.21 2.36
N ILE A 63 -17.37 2.73 1.16
CA ILE A 63 -17.13 4.15 0.94
C ILE A 63 -18.04 4.63 -0.20
N PRO A 64 -18.77 5.75 -0.03
CA PRO A 64 -19.44 6.44 -1.14
C PRO A 64 -18.39 6.99 -2.10
N ILE A 65 -18.30 6.44 -3.31
CA ILE A 65 -17.25 6.77 -4.29
C ILE A 65 -17.88 6.90 -5.68
N ALA A 66 -17.48 7.93 -6.42
CA ALA A 66 -17.90 8.16 -7.80
C ALA A 66 -17.28 7.13 -8.77
N LYS A 67 -17.79 7.07 -10.00
CA LYS A 67 -17.20 6.20 -11.03
C LYS A 67 -15.88 6.73 -11.61
N THR A 68 -15.55 7.99 -11.33
CA THR A 68 -14.38 8.70 -11.84
C THR A 68 -13.80 9.60 -10.76
N GLY A 69 -12.58 10.06 -10.95
CA GLY A 69 -11.92 11.06 -10.13
C GLY A 69 -10.77 11.72 -10.88
N PRO A 70 -10.09 12.71 -10.27
CA PRO A 70 -8.90 13.31 -10.86
C PRO A 70 -7.78 12.27 -10.92
N ASP A 71 -7.35 11.92 -12.13
CA ASP A 71 -6.26 10.96 -12.38
C ASP A 71 -4.88 11.62 -12.46
N TYR A 72 -4.82 12.96 -12.47
CA TYR A 72 -3.60 13.75 -12.62
C TYR A 72 -2.76 13.35 -13.86
N GLY A 73 -3.40 12.73 -14.87
CA GLY A 73 -2.77 12.22 -16.07
C GLY A 73 -2.07 10.86 -15.94
N PHE A 74 -2.05 10.20 -14.77
CA PHE A 74 -1.38 8.90 -14.60
C PHE A 74 -1.94 7.96 -13.52
N GLU A 75 -2.76 8.42 -12.59
CA GLU A 75 -3.35 7.66 -11.49
C GLU A 75 -4.77 7.18 -11.83
N SER A 76 -4.87 6.21 -12.74
CA SER A 76 -6.16 5.68 -13.24
C SER A 76 -7.08 5.07 -12.17
N GLU A 77 -6.52 4.70 -11.02
CA GLU A 77 -7.25 4.15 -9.86
C GLU A 77 -7.96 5.20 -9.01
N ASN A 78 -7.72 6.49 -9.25
CA ASN A 78 -8.28 7.57 -8.45
C ASN A 78 -9.78 7.73 -8.70
N LEU A 79 -10.57 7.65 -7.63
CA LEU A 79 -12.01 7.84 -7.68
C LEU A 79 -12.45 8.84 -6.61
N SER A 80 -13.28 9.82 -6.99
CA SER A 80 -13.71 10.88 -6.07
C SER A 80 -14.60 10.35 -4.96
N ILE A 81 -14.29 10.72 -3.72
CA ILE A 81 -15.14 10.46 -2.56
C ILE A 81 -16.43 11.29 -2.70
N LEU A 82 -17.57 10.64 -2.51
CA LEU A 82 -18.89 11.29 -2.49
C LEU A 82 -19.33 11.58 -1.06
N PRO A 83 -20.29 12.50 -0.85
CA PRO A 83 -20.89 12.70 0.46
C PRO A 83 -21.49 11.41 1.04
N GLY A 84 -21.18 11.14 2.31
CA GLY A 84 -21.75 10.04 3.07
C GLY A 84 -20.76 9.45 4.09
N LYS A 85 -21.25 8.54 4.92
CA LYS A 85 -20.45 7.90 5.97
C LYS A 85 -19.72 6.68 5.44
N TRP A 86 -18.46 6.56 5.82
CA TRP A 86 -17.67 5.35 5.63
C TRP A 86 -18.08 4.31 6.68
N ARG A 87 -17.99 3.02 6.33
CA ARG A 87 -18.29 1.92 7.27
C ARG A 87 -17.23 0.83 7.18
N ARG A 88 -16.91 0.23 8.32
CA ARG A 88 -16.22 -1.06 8.38
C ARG A 88 -17.25 -2.16 8.25
N VAL A 89 -17.06 -3.08 7.31
CA VAL A 89 -18.00 -4.18 7.07
C VAL A 89 -17.34 -5.56 7.16
N GLY A 90 -16.05 -5.61 7.46
CA GLY A 90 -15.33 -6.85 7.68
C GLY A 90 -13.82 -6.64 7.71
N GLN A 91 -13.10 -7.74 7.72
CA GLN A 91 -11.64 -7.79 7.63
C GLN A 91 -11.24 -9.08 6.90
N VAL A 92 -10.11 -9.07 6.20
CA VAL A 92 -9.54 -10.27 5.59
C VAL A 92 -8.25 -10.67 6.29
N PRO A 93 -7.93 -11.98 6.39
CA PRO A 93 -6.64 -12.40 6.92
C PRO A 93 -5.51 -12.10 5.91
N PRO A 94 -4.26 -11.83 6.34
CA PRO A 94 -3.17 -11.52 5.43
C PRO A 94 -2.99 -12.52 4.26
N PRO A 95 -3.04 -13.86 4.46
CA PRO A 95 -2.88 -14.80 3.35
C PRO A 95 -3.93 -14.68 2.24
N TYR A 96 -5.12 -14.14 2.52
CA TYR A 96 -6.16 -13.90 1.51
C TYR A 96 -5.68 -12.98 0.38
N LEU A 97 -4.72 -12.11 0.67
CA LEU A 97 -4.21 -11.11 -0.26
C LEU A 97 -3.12 -11.63 -1.20
N LEU A 98 -2.57 -12.83 -0.96
CA LEU A 98 -1.52 -13.41 -1.81
C LEU A 98 -1.95 -13.51 -3.28
N LYS A 99 -3.24 -13.76 -3.53
CA LYS A 99 -3.80 -13.82 -4.89
C LYS A 99 -3.77 -12.49 -5.65
N TYR A 100 -3.57 -11.37 -4.96
CA TYR A 100 -3.44 -10.04 -5.55
C TYR A 100 -1.99 -9.58 -5.65
N CYS A 101 -1.02 -10.38 -5.20
CA CYS A 101 0.39 -10.08 -5.40
C CYS A 101 0.72 -10.09 -6.88
N SER A 102 1.28 -8.98 -7.33
CA SER A 102 1.77 -8.83 -8.69
C SER A 102 2.86 -9.86 -9.01
N GLN A 103 2.83 -10.37 -10.23
CA GLN A 103 3.81 -11.30 -10.80
C GLN A 103 4.76 -10.60 -11.79
N GLU A 104 4.78 -9.28 -11.77
CA GLU A 104 5.55 -8.47 -12.70
C GLU A 104 7.03 -8.50 -12.32
N GLU A 105 7.90 -8.40 -13.33
CA GLU A 105 9.35 -8.37 -13.13
C GLU A 105 9.77 -7.16 -12.28
N TYR A 106 9.14 -6.01 -12.52
CA TYR A 106 9.45 -4.77 -11.83
C TYR A 106 8.28 -4.22 -10.99
N ILE A 107 8.55 -3.92 -9.72
CA ILE A 107 7.78 -3.06 -8.83
C ILE A 107 7.68 -1.69 -9.49
N LEU A 108 6.48 -1.36 -9.95
CA LEU A 108 6.10 -0.11 -10.59
C LEU A 108 7.07 0.23 -11.74
N HIS A 109 7.11 -0.67 -12.73
CA HIS A 109 7.64 -0.49 -14.09
C HIS A 109 9.15 -0.58 -14.30
N ASN A 110 9.98 -0.25 -13.31
CA ASN A 110 11.44 -0.30 -13.44
C ASN A 110 12.11 -0.70 -12.11
N ASP A 111 13.44 -0.77 -12.08
CA ASP A 111 14.26 -1.05 -10.88
C ASP A 111 14.69 0.23 -10.12
N GLN A 112 14.40 1.40 -10.67
CA GLN A 112 14.72 2.68 -10.03
C GLN A 112 13.83 2.97 -8.82
N ARG A 113 14.21 3.96 -8.01
CA ARG A 113 13.41 4.44 -6.86
C ARG A 113 12.23 5.31 -7.26
N TYR A 114 12.11 5.64 -8.54
CA TYR A 114 11.11 6.55 -9.09
C TYR A 114 10.70 6.09 -10.49
N VAL A 115 9.62 6.69 -10.98
CA VAL A 115 9.17 6.60 -12.36
C VAL A 115 8.84 8.01 -12.81
N THR A 116 9.22 8.42 -14.03
CA THR A 116 8.94 9.77 -14.50
C THR A 116 7.50 9.93 -14.98
N VAL A 117 6.97 11.15 -14.92
CA VAL A 117 5.64 11.47 -15.44
C VAL A 117 5.55 11.21 -16.94
N SER A 118 6.56 11.61 -17.72
CA SER A 118 6.59 11.34 -19.18
C SER A 118 6.54 9.84 -19.49
N PHE A 119 7.28 9.01 -18.76
CA PHE A 119 7.23 7.56 -18.90
C PHE A 119 5.81 7.04 -18.64
N MET A 120 5.20 7.44 -17.51
CA MET A 120 3.84 7.03 -17.19
C MET A 120 2.82 7.45 -18.26
N GLN A 121 2.96 8.66 -18.80
CA GLN A 121 2.07 9.20 -19.83
C GLN A 121 2.28 8.52 -21.20
N SER A 122 3.47 8.01 -21.48
CA SER A 122 3.76 7.23 -22.70
C SER A 122 3.04 5.88 -22.72
N LEU A 123 2.69 5.34 -21.54
CA LEU A 123 1.96 4.08 -21.42
C LEU A 123 0.46 4.27 -21.70
N PRO A 124 -0.23 3.26 -22.27
CA PRO A 124 -1.69 3.19 -22.29
C PRO A 124 -2.26 3.28 -20.86
N PRO A 125 -3.41 3.95 -20.63
CA PRO A 125 -3.97 4.16 -19.29
C PRO A 125 -4.10 2.88 -18.44
N VAL A 126 -4.49 1.76 -19.04
CA VAL A 126 -4.65 0.47 -18.35
C VAL A 126 -3.32 -0.15 -17.87
N GLN A 127 -2.20 0.32 -18.40
CA GLN A 127 -0.86 -0.12 -18.02
C GLN A 127 -0.21 0.82 -16.99
N ARG A 128 -0.83 1.97 -16.66
CA ARG A 128 -0.30 2.96 -15.71
C ARG A 128 -0.49 2.53 -14.27
N ARG A 129 0.32 1.57 -13.82
CA ARG A 129 0.31 1.11 -12.42
C ARG A 129 0.94 2.18 -11.52
N THR A 130 0.19 2.67 -10.54
CA THR A 130 0.75 3.55 -9.48
C THR A 130 0.59 2.95 -8.08
N LEU A 131 -0.02 1.77 -8.00
CA LEU A 131 -0.15 0.92 -6.83
C LEU A 131 0.20 -0.51 -7.20
N GLN A 132 0.90 -1.20 -6.31
CA GLN A 132 1.24 -2.60 -6.47
C GLN A 132 1.35 -3.27 -5.11
N LEU A 133 0.79 -4.47 -5.00
CA LEU A 133 0.98 -5.34 -3.84
C LEU A 133 2.05 -6.36 -4.23
N VAL A 134 3.09 -6.48 -3.40
CA VAL A 134 4.15 -7.48 -3.58
C VAL A 134 4.33 -8.30 -2.32
N LYS A 135 4.81 -9.53 -2.49
CA LYS A 135 5.28 -10.36 -1.39
C LYS A 135 6.78 -10.12 -1.21
N ALA A 136 7.15 -9.51 -0.10
CA ALA A 136 8.54 -9.37 0.34
C ALA A 136 8.94 -10.60 1.18
N VAL A 137 9.99 -11.29 0.75
CA VAL A 137 10.60 -12.40 1.51
C VAL A 137 11.61 -11.88 2.52
N GLU A 138 12.15 -10.68 2.28
CA GLU A 138 13.01 -9.95 3.20
C GLU A 138 12.56 -8.49 3.29
N LEU A 139 12.58 -7.93 4.49
CA LEU A 139 12.36 -6.51 4.76
C LEU A 139 13.35 -6.05 5.82
N THR A 140 14.24 -5.14 5.47
CA THR A 140 15.10 -4.43 6.42
C THR A 140 14.68 -2.97 6.50
N VAL A 141 14.92 -2.34 7.65
CA VAL A 141 14.46 -0.98 7.92
C VAL A 141 15.53 -0.19 8.65
N ARG A 142 15.60 1.11 8.37
CA ARG A 142 16.51 2.04 9.06
C ARG A 142 15.89 3.44 9.19
N PRO A 143 16.18 4.18 10.26
CA PRO A 143 15.83 5.59 10.34
C PRO A 143 16.71 6.40 9.39
N ILE A 144 16.15 7.44 8.76
CA ILE A 144 16.83 8.31 7.78
C ILE A 144 16.65 9.80 8.10
N GLY A 145 16.24 10.14 9.32
CA GLY A 145 16.02 11.51 9.79
C GLY A 145 14.64 11.67 10.42
N GLN A 146 14.13 12.89 10.45
CA GLN A 146 12.82 13.21 11.00
C GLN A 146 11.81 13.54 9.89
N ARG A 147 10.56 13.10 10.08
CA ARG A 147 9.43 13.40 9.20
C ARG A 147 8.57 14.54 9.73
N PHE A 148 8.26 14.48 11.03
CA PHE A 148 7.58 15.52 11.79
C PHE A 148 8.30 15.67 13.14
N GLU A 149 7.90 16.66 13.92
CA GLU A 149 8.36 16.78 15.31
C GLU A 149 8.08 15.45 16.05
N HIS A 150 9.13 14.84 16.58
CA HIS A 150 9.10 13.53 17.26
C HIS A 150 8.64 12.31 16.44
N VAL A 151 8.54 12.42 15.12
CA VAL A 151 8.22 11.28 14.24
C VAL A 151 9.37 11.04 13.29
N ASP A 152 10.01 9.88 13.41
CA ASP A 152 11.15 9.53 12.56
C ASP A 152 10.71 9.23 11.13
N LYS A 153 11.56 9.61 10.18
CA LYS A 153 11.46 9.19 8.79
C LYS A 153 12.18 7.86 8.65
N TRP A 154 11.47 6.85 8.17
CA TRP A 154 12.01 5.50 7.98
C TRP A 154 12.14 5.16 6.51
N GLU A 155 13.18 4.39 6.19
CA GLU A 155 13.38 3.73 4.90
C GLU A 155 13.29 2.22 5.09
N GLY A 156 12.70 1.54 4.11
CA GLY A 156 12.67 0.09 4.04
C GLY A 156 13.32 -0.40 2.75
N SER A 157 14.09 -1.48 2.86
CA SER A 157 14.63 -2.24 1.73
C SER A 157 13.94 -3.60 1.71
N ILE A 158 13.23 -3.88 0.62
CA ILE A 158 12.51 -5.13 0.41
C ILE A 158 13.18 -5.97 -0.68
N VAL A 159 13.15 -7.29 -0.50
CA VAL A 159 13.45 -8.27 -1.54
C VAL A 159 12.20 -9.11 -1.75
N THR A 160 11.74 -9.21 -3.00
CA THR A 160 10.56 -10.01 -3.35
C THR A 160 10.94 -11.45 -3.68
N ALA A 161 9.94 -12.33 -3.79
CA ALA A 161 10.16 -13.74 -4.09
C ALA A 161 10.84 -14.01 -5.45
N ASN A 162 10.75 -13.07 -6.41
CA ASN A 162 11.44 -13.18 -7.71
C ASN A 162 12.83 -12.53 -7.69
N GLY A 163 13.33 -12.08 -6.54
CA GLY A 163 14.65 -11.48 -6.37
C GLY A 163 14.70 -9.97 -6.61
N GLN A 164 13.60 -9.32 -7.00
CA GLN A 164 13.61 -7.87 -7.18
C GLN A 164 13.78 -7.15 -5.84
N GLN A 165 14.61 -6.11 -5.86
CA GLN A 165 14.87 -5.23 -4.72
C GLN A 165 14.26 -3.85 -4.91
N LEU A 166 13.80 -3.26 -3.80
CA LEU A 166 13.39 -1.85 -3.74
C LEU A 166 13.78 -1.26 -2.40
N THR A 167 14.44 -0.11 -2.42
CA THR A 167 14.66 0.74 -1.24
C THR A 167 13.82 1.99 -1.34
N ALA A 168 12.88 2.19 -0.42
CA ALA A 168 11.88 3.26 -0.49
C ALA A 168 11.52 3.81 0.89
N THR A 169 11.08 5.07 0.92
CA THR A 169 10.60 5.68 2.16
C THR A 169 9.31 4.98 2.62
N ILE A 170 9.22 4.68 3.90
CA ILE A 170 8.03 4.12 4.53
C ILE A 170 7.08 5.26 4.87
N THR A 171 5.81 5.11 4.49
CA THR A 171 4.76 6.09 4.73
C THR A 171 3.57 5.52 5.50
N ASP A 172 3.58 4.23 5.83
CA ASP A 172 2.61 3.59 6.72
C ASP A 172 2.78 4.06 8.19
N PRO A 173 1.83 4.82 8.75
CA PRO A 173 1.93 5.35 10.12
C PRO A 173 1.93 4.27 11.20
N VAL A 174 1.18 3.18 11.01
CA VAL A 174 1.05 2.12 12.01
C VAL A 174 2.34 1.33 12.06
N PHE A 175 2.90 1.03 10.88
CA PHE A 175 4.19 0.35 10.79
C PHE A 175 5.33 1.22 11.34
N ILE A 176 5.40 2.50 10.98
CA ILE A 176 6.39 3.45 11.56
C ILE A 176 6.29 3.45 13.09
N ARG A 177 5.08 3.53 13.64
CA ARG A 177 4.88 3.54 15.09
C ARG A 177 5.39 2.25 15.74
N ARG A 178 5.18 1.09 15.12
CA ARG A 178 5.75 -0.18 15.60
C ARG A 178 7.28 -0.11 15.64
N LEU A 179 7.93 0.44 14.61
CA LEU A 179 9.39 0.56 14.54
C LEU A 179 9.96 1.46 15.63
N GLU A 180 9.32 2.61 15.88
CA GLU A 180 9.66 3.54 16.99
C GLU A 180 9.56 2.85 18.36
N LEU A 181 8.60 1.94 18.52
CA LEU A 181 8.43 1.14 19.73
C LEU A 181 9.38 -0.07 19.81
N GLY A 182 10.35 -0.17 18.90
CA GLY A 182 11.39 -1.20 18.92
C GLY A 182 11.07 -2.45 18.10
N TYR A 183 9.96 -2.49 17.35
CA TYR A 183 9.68 -3.61 16.44
C TYR A 183 10.79 -3.77 15.41
N ARG A 184 11.20 -5.02 15.15
CA ARG A 184 12.19 -5.38 14.14
C ARG A 184 11.58 -6.42 13.21
N PRO A 185 11.47 -6.13 11.89
CA PRO A 185 10.88 -7.07 10.95
C PRO A 185 11.71 -8.36 10.81
N THR A 186 11.10 -9.54 11.01
CA THR A 186 11.79 -10.84 10.83
C THR A 186 11.04 -11.81 9.92
N ASN A 187 9.74 -11.59 9.69
CA ASN A 187 8.87 -12.47 8.91
C ASN A 187 8.81 -12.09 7.42
N GLN A 188 7.96 -12.78 6.66
CA GLN A 188 7.59 -12.36 5.31
C GLN A 188 6.48 -11.31 5.37
N TYR A 189 6.44 -10.42 4.39
CA TYR A 189 5.47 -9.32 4.37
C TYR A 189 4.75 -9.23 3.04
N LEU A 190 3.51 -8.79 3.10
CA LEU A 190 2.81 -8.16 2.00
C LEU A 190 3.07 -6.66 2.08
N VAL A 191 3.63 -6.11 1.01
CA VAL A 191 4.02 -4.72 0.94
C VAL A 191 3.25 -4.04 -0.19
N THR A 192 2.50 -3.00 0.17
CA THR A 192 1.88 -2.11 -0.82
C THR A 192 2.87 -1.01 -1.16
N VAL A 193 3.27 -0.97 -2.42
CA VAL A 193 4.13 0.08 -2.97
C VAL A 193 3.26 1.04 -3.78
N SER A 194 3.45 2.34 -3.58
CA SER A 194 2.74 3.40 -4.31
C SER A 194 3.71 4.40 -4.93
N LEU A 195 3.28 5.10 -5.97
CA LEU A 195 3.96 6.31 -6.44
C LEU A 195 3.51 7.55 -5.67
N SER A 196 4.42 8.51 -5.47
CA SER A 196 4.11 9.85 -4.98
C SER A 196 3.53 10.72 -6.09
N MET A 197 2.94 11.87 -5.72
CA MET A 197 2.85 12.99 -6.66
C MET A 197 4.28 13.40 -7.10
N PRO A 198 4.46 13.93 -8.31
CA PRO A 198 5.76 14.36 -8.79
C PRO A 198 6.36 15.40 -7.83
N TRP A 199 7.65 15.21 -7.50
CA TRP A 199 8.41 16.15 -6.68
C TRP A 199 9.90 16.06 -7.02
N ARG A 200 10.46 17.20 -7.42
CA ARG A 200 11.88 17.36 -7.72
C ARG A 200 12.67 17.77 -6.48
N PRO A 201 13.71 17.02 -6.10
CA PRO A 201 14.79 17.55 -5.27
C PRO A 201 15.48 18.76 -5.95
N ASP A 202 16.12 19.63 -5.16
CA ASP A 202 16.74 20.87 -5.66
C ASP A 202 17.78 20.66 -6.77
N ASN A 203 18.48 19.52 -6.76
CA ASN A 203 19.52 19.17 -7.75
C ASN A 203 19.00 18.21 -8.84
N TRP A 204 17.69 18.19 -9.10
CA TRP A 204 17.09 17.28 -10.07
C TRP A 204 16.98 17.91 -11.46
N GLU A 205 17.71 17.33 -12.42
CA GLU A 205 17.77 17.84 -13.79
C GLU A 205 16.92 17.05 -14.79
N GLU A 206 16.41 15.88 -14.39
CA GLU A 206 15.56 15.03 -15.23
C GLU A 206 14.09 15.47 -15.20
N ASP A 207 13.25 14.72 -15.93
CA ASP A 207 11.79 14.87 -15.89
C ASP A 207 11.21 14.63 -14.47
N ASP A 208 9.98 15.10 -14.25
CA ASP A 208 9.25 15.01 -12.98
C ASP A 208 9.22 13.58 -12.44
N PRO A 209 9.90 13.28 -11.31
CA PRO A 209 9.93 11.93 -10.75
C PRO A 209 8.77 11.72 -9.78
N CYS A 210 8.05 10.62 -9.98
CA CYS A 210 7.13 10.04 -9.01
C CYS A 210 7.88 8.99 -8.21
N TRP A 211 8.13 9.26 -6.92
CA TRP A 211 8.92 8.38 -6.06
C TRP A 211 8.13 7.16 -5.59
N LYS A 212 8.77 5.99 -5.57
CA LYS A 212 8.20 4.77 -4.98
C LYS A 212 8.24 4.88 -3.46
N LEU A 213 7.14 4.50 -2.83
CA LEU A 213 6.92 4.58 -1.39
C LEU A 213 6.37 3.24 -0.87
N ILE A 214 6.80 2.84 0.33
CA ILE A 214 6.20 1.72 1.07
C ILE A 214 5.00 2.26 1.85
N ALA A 215 3.80 2.08 1.28
CA ALA A 215 2.56 2.69 1.75
C ALA A 215 1.72 1.80 2.68
N GLY A 216 2.02 0.50 2.72
CA GLY A 216 1.39 -0.43 3.65
C GLY A 216 2.28 -1.64 3.87
N VAL A 217 2.43 -2.07 5.13
CA VAL A 217 3.21 -3.27 5.48
C VAL A 217 2.35 -4.19 6.32
N VAL A 218 2.03 -5.36 5.77
CA VAL A 218 1.25 -6.41 6.45
C VAL A 218 2.13 -7.63 6.62
N GLU A 219 2.24 -8.09 7.85
CA GLU A 219 2.99 -9.30 8.21
C GLU A 219 2.22 -10.55 7.80
N LEU A 220 2.89 -11.50 7.14
CA LEU A 220 2.34 -12.82 6.86
C LEU A 220 2.60 -13.73 8.06
N PRO A 221 1.62 -14.53 8.49
CA PRO A 221 1.87 -15.55 9.50
C PRO A 221 2.89 -16.55 8.98
N GLU A 222 3.74 -17.08 9.85
CA GLU A 222 4.61 -18.19 9.48
C GLU A 222 3.75 -19.35 8.93
N PRO A 223 4.20 -20.02 7.86
CA PRO A 223 3.52 -21.23 7.41
C PRO A 223 3.58 -22.23 8.58
N SER A 224 2.40 -22.59 9.10
CA SER A 224 2.28 -23.60 10.14
C SER A 224 3.01 -24.85 9.67
N ARG A 225 4.14 -25.19 10.29
CA ARG A 225 4.80 -26.49 10.08
C ARG A 225 3.78 -27.53 10.52
N GLY A 226 3.12 -28.16 9.55
CA GLY A 226 2.25 -29.29 9.83
C GLY A 226 3.06 -30.29 10.63
N LYS A 227 2.58 -30.65 11.84
CA LYS A 227 3.10 -31.81 12.55
C LYS A 227 2.86 -32.99 11.63
N ILE A 228 3.89 -33.46 10.94
CA ILE A 228 3.91 -34.81 10.38
C ILE A 228 3.98 -35.70 11.62
N GLY A 229 2.80 -36.05 12.15
CA GLY A 229 2.67 -37.12 13.12
C GLY A 229 2.98 -38.42 12.38
N SER A 230 4.25 -38.84 12.44
CA SER A 230 4.61 -40.23 12.23
C SER A 230 4.08 -41.01 13.43
N GLU A 231 2.82 -41.43 13.39
CA GLU A 231 2.39 -42.58 14.19
C GLU A 231 3.01 -43.81 13.56
N GLY A 232 4.18 -44.19 14.09
CA GLY A 232 4.68 -45.54 13.96
C GLY A 232 3.73 -46.46 14.71
N VAL A 233 2.87 -47.14 13.97
CA VAL A 233 2.18 -48.33 14.47
C VAL A 233 3.25 -49.40 14.65
N ARG A 234 3.46 -49.78 15.91
CA ARG A 234 4.28 -50.91 16.31
C ARG A 234 3.55 -52.19 15.92
N ASP A 235 4.26 -53.07 15.23
CA ASP A 235 3.99 -54.50 15.25
C ASP A 235 4.05 -55.00 16.69
N GLU A 236 2.96 -55.59 17.18
CA GLU A 236 2.98 -56.65 18.18
C GLU A 236 1.81 -57.60 17.90
N GLY A 237 2.12 -58.88 17.65
CA GLY A 237 1.16 -60.00 17.71
C GLY A 237 1.08 -60.85 16.47
#